data_AF-A0A535SW82-F1
#
_entry.id   AF-A0A535SW82-F1
#
_cell.length_a   1.000
_cell.length_b   1.000
_cell.length_c   1.000
_cell.angle_alpha   90.00
_cell.angle_beta   90.00
_cell.angle_gamma   90.00
#
_symmetry.space_group_name_H-M   'P 1'
#
loop_
_entity.id
_entity.type
_entity.pdbx_description
1 polymer ?
#
loop_
_entity_poly.entity_id
_entity_poly.type
_entity_poly.pdbx_seq_one_letter_code
_entity_poly.pdbx_strand_id
1 'polypeptide(L)'
;AVQRLQDANRRLPFAIEVFAFADEEGLRYGSTYLGSRALAGQFVDRDLALTDAEGITVASAIESFGGDPARIEDDRLQSVDLLGYCEVHIEQGPVLEARGLPVGIVSAIAGQSRFEIVFSGEAGHAGTVPMDRRRDA
;
A
#
# COMPACT_ATOMS: atom_id res chain seq x y z
N ALA A 1 -18.71 1.89 13.06
CA ALA A 1 -18.76 1.12 14.31
C ALA A 1 -18.65 2.01 15.56
N VAL A 2 -17.57 2.80 15.69
CA VAL A 2 -17.33 3.69 16.86
C VAL A 2 -18.51 4.62 17.13
N GLN A 3 -19.01 5.32 16.11
CA GLN A 3 -20.21 6.19 16.24
C GLN A 3 -21.39 5.44 16.85
N ARG A 4 -21.67 4.21 16.38
CA ARG A 4 -22.81 3.42 16.86
C ARG A 4 -22.68 3.06 18.35
N LEU A 5 -21.47 2.80 18.83
CA LEU A 5 -21.20 2.57 20.26
C LEU A 5 -21.40 3.84 21.07
N GLN A 6 -20.99 4.99 20.54
CA GLN A 6 -21.22 6.30 21.16
C GLN A 6 -22.71 6.61 21.27
N ASP A 7 -23.47 6.45 20.19
CA ASP A 7 -24.93 6.67 20.15
C ASP A 7 -25.68 5.76 21.12
N ALA A 8 -25.20 4.53 21.30
CA ALA A 8 -25.74 3.56 22.25
C ALA A 8 -25.27 3.78 23.70
N ASN A 9 -24.46 4.82 23.96
CA ASN A 9 -23.78 5.10 25.23
C ASN A 9 -23.04 3.88 25.80
N ARG A 10 -22.46 3.05 24.94
CA ARG A 10 -21.73 1.84 25.32
C ARG A 10 -20.24 2.11 25.32
N ARG A 11 -19.58 1.82 26.45
CA ARG A 11 -18.12 1.86 26.58
C ARG A 11 -17.57 0.45 26.65
N LEU A 12 -16.44 0.24 25.99
CA LEU A 12 -15.71 -1.03 26.01
C LEU A 12 -14.55 -0.92 27.02
N PRO A 13 -14.05 -2.05 27.54
CA PRO A 13 -12.91 -2.07 28.46
C PRO A 13 -11.57 -1.76 27.77
N PHE A 14 -11.59 -1.33 26.51
CA PHE A 14 -10.44 -0.97 25.68
C PHE A 14 -10.80 0.15 24.70
N ALA A 15 -9.78 0.85 24.20
CA ALA A 15 -9.94 1.88 23.18
C ALA A 15 -10.17 1.26 21.79
N ILE A 16 -10.92 1.97 20.95
CA ILE A 16 -10.99 1.68 19.50
C ILE A 16 -10.42 2.89 18.78
N GLU A 17 -9.38 2.66 18.01
CA GLU A 17 -8.77 3.65 17.11
C GLU A 17 -9.14 3.30 15.67
N VAL A 18 -9.43 4.32 14.87
CA VAL A 18 -9.79 4.17 13.46
C VAL A 18 -8.64 4.72 12.64
N PHE A 19 -7.98 3.84 11.88
CA PHE A 19 -6.89 4.21 10.98
C PHE A 19 -7.40 4.30 9.54
N ALA A 20 -6.93 5.31 8.82
CA ALA A 20 -7.05 5.43 7.38
C ALA A 20 -5.64 5.45 6.81
N PHE A 21 -5.17 4.30 6.31
CA PHE A 21 -3.80 4.18 5.82
C PHE A 21 -3.63 4.85 4.47
N ALA A 22 -2.51 5.56 4.31
CA ALA A 22 -2.10 6.13 3.04
C ALA A 22 -1.46 5.07 2.13
N ASP A 23 -1.75 5.17 0.83
CA ASP A 23 -1.10 4.44 -0.27
C ASP A 23 -1.03 2.92 -0.06
N GLU A 24 -2.19 2.31 0.20
CA GLU A 24 -2.32 0.84 0.32
C GLU A 24 -2.09 0.17 -1.05
N GLU A 25 -2.76 0.66 -2.09
CA GLU A 25 -2.74 0.12 -3.46
C GLU A 25 -1.40 0.33 -4.19
N GLY A 26 -0.60 1.33 -3.78
CA GLY A 26 0.70 1.65 -4.36
C GLY A 26 0.66 2.19 -5.78
N LEU A 27 -0.38 2.96 -6.12
CA LEU A 27 -0.64 3.43 -7.48
C LEU A 27 0.31 4.55 -7.91
N ARG A 28 0.65 5.47 -7.01
CA ARG A 28 1.39 6.69 -7.34
C ARG A 28 2.89 6.46 -7.41
N TYR A 29 3.43 5.68 -6.48
CA TYR A 29 4.88 5.49 -6.29
C TYR A 29 5.37 4.08 -6.65
N GLY A 30 4.47 3.20 -7.09
CA GLY A 30 4.80 1.79 -7.36
C GLY A 30 5.18 0.97 -6.11
N SER A 31 5.02 1.54 -4.91
CA SER A 31 5.28 0.91 -3.61
C SER A 31 3.96 0.81 -2.86
N THR A 32 3.63 -0.37 -2.33
CA THR A 32 2.40 -0.58 -1.56
C THR A 32 2.62 -0.36 -0.07
N TYR A 33 1.53 -0.09 0.64
CA TYR A 33 1.45 -0.13 2.10
C TYR A 33 2.30 0.93 2.81
N LEU A 34 2.57 2.09 2.20
CA LEU A 34 3.43 3.12 2.82
C LEU A 34 2.92 3.53 4.21
N GLY A 35 1.62 3.81 4.34
CA GLY A 35 1.03 4.25 5.60
C GLY A 35 1.05 3.18 6.69
N SER A 36 0.73 1.93 6.37
CA SER A 36 0.73 0.85 7.35
C SER A 36 2.15 0.39 7.71
N ARG A 37 3.11 0.50 6.78
CA ARG A 37 4.54 0.32 7.07
C ARG A 37 5.07 1.37 8.04
N ALA A 38 4.64 2.62 7.96
CA ALA A 38 5.00 3.64 8.95
C ALA A 38 4.52 3.23 10.36
N LEU A 39 3.23 2.90 10.49
CA LEU A 39 2.68 2.43 11.76
C LEU A 39 3.39 1.16 12.29
N ALA A 40 3.74 0.22 11.41
CA ALA A 40 4.43 -1.02 11.77
C ALA A 40 5.93 -0.83 12.06
N GLY A 41 6.50 0.37 11.87
CA GLY A 41 7.94 0.62 12.00
C GLY A 41 8.78 -0.08 10.92
N GLN A 42 8.19 -0.24 9.74
CA GLN A 42 8.80 -0.87 8.56
C GLN A 42 8.99 0.11 7.40
N PHE A 43 8.64 1.39 7.59
CA PHE A 43 8.97 2.46 6.66
C PHE A 43 10.47 2.74 6.74
N VAL A 44 11.12 2.98 5.61
CA VAL A 44 12.57 3.22 5.55
C VAL A 44 12.87 4.47 4.73
N ASP A 45 14.00 5.12 4.98
CA ASP A 45 14.36 6.39 4.34
C ASP A 45 14.29 6.37 2.81
N ARG A 46 14.59 5.22 2.17
CA ARG A 46 14.47 5.10 0.71
C ARG A 46 13.05 5.28 0.19
N ASP A 47 12.03 5.01 1.01
CA ASP A 47 10.63 5.20 0.63
C ASP A 47 10.32 6.69 0.41
N LEU A 48 10.99 7.60 1.15
CA LEU A 48 10.85 9.06 0.97
C LEU A 48 11.36 9.55 -0.38
N ALA A 49 12.31 8.83 -0.98
CA ALA A 49 12.94 9.17 -2.24
C ALA A 49 12.19 8.63 -3.47
N LEU A 50 11.13 7.81 -3.28
CA LEU A 50 10.31 7.32 -4.37
C LEU A 50 9.64 8.50 -5.09
N THR A 51 9.66 8.46 -6.42
CA THR A 51 9.09 9.50 -7.29
C THR A 51 7.88 8.99 -8.04
N ASP A 52 6.86 9.84 -8.22
CA ASP A 52 5.76 9.57 -9.14
C ASP A 52 6.15 9.88 -10.61
N ALA A 53 5.18 9.75 -11.52
CA ALA A 53 5.38 9.98 -12.95
C ALA A 53 5.77 11.43 -13.29
N GLU A 54 5.42 12.38 -12.42
CA GLU A 54 5.74 13.79 -12.52
C GLU A 54 7.08 14.16 -11.83
N GLY A 55 7.75 13.18 -11.20
CA GLY A 55 9.01 13.37 -10.50
C GLY A 55 8.87 13.95 -9.09
N ILE A 56 7.66 13.98 -8.53
CA ILE A 56 7.41 14.43 -7.15
C ILE A 56 7.78 13.29 -6.21
N THR A 57 8.60 13.57 -5.20
CA THR A 57 8.98 12.57 -4.21
C THR A 57 7.87 12.33 -3.16
N VAL A 58 7.90 11.18 -2.49
CA VAL A 58 7.04 10.94 -1.32
C VAL A 58 7.26 12.02 -0.25
N ALA A 59 8.51 12.41 0.00
CA ALA A 59 8.82 13.49 0.94
C ALA A 59 8.12 14.81 0.57
N SER A 60 8.25 15.25 -0.68
CA SER A 60 7.61 16.48 -1.15
C SER A 60 6.08 16.39 -1.12
N ALA A 61 5.51 15.20 -1.37
CA ALA A 61 4.08 15.01 -1.26
C ALA A 61 3.59 15.13 0.20
N ILE A 62 4.30 14.54 1.16
CA ILE A 62 4.01 14.66 2.60
C ILE A 62 4.08 16.14 3.03
N GLU A 63 5.14 16.85 2.65
CA GLU A 63 5.30 18.29 2.95
C GLU A 63 4.16 19.12 2.35
N SER A 64 3.80 18.85 1.09
CA SER A 64 2.71 19.56 0.41
C SER A 64 1.34 19.34 1.05
N PHE A 65 1.15 18.19 1.71
CA PHE A 65 -0.05 17.86 2.47
C PHE A 65 -0.03 18.46 3.89
N GLY A 66 1.10 19.03 4.32
CA GLY A 66 1.29 19.64 5.64
C GLY A 66 1.89 18.71 6.69
N GLY A 67 2.40 17.54 6.28
CA GLY A 67 3.17 16.64 7.15
C GLY A 67 4.66 16.99 7.22
N ASP A 68 5.38 16.26 8.07
CA ASP A 68 6.83 16.38 8.21
C ASP A 68 7.50 15.01 7.94
N PRO A 69 8.19 14.84 6.78
CA PRO A 69 8.86 13.61 6.43
C PRO A 69 9.90 13.15 7.46
N ALA A 70 10.50 14.06 8.23
CA ALA A 70 11.49 13.73 9.24
C ALA A 70 10.88 13.08 10.50
N ARG A 71 9.54 13.07 10.60
CA ARG A 71 8.79 12.60 11.78
C ARG A 71 8.00 11.31 11.54
N ILE A 72 8.23 10.62 10.42
CA ILE A 72 7.55 9.34 10.14
C ILE A 72 7.75 8.31 11.26
N GLU A 73 8.91 8.29 11.91
CA GLU A 73 9.15 7.38 13.05
C GLU A 73 8.25 7.67 14.26
N ASP A 74 7.71 8.89 14.39
CA ASP A 74 6.75 9.22 15.45
C ASP A 74 5.42 8.49 15.25
N ASP A 75 5.07 8.14 14.00
CA ASP A 75 3.85 7.40 13.66
C ASP A 75 3.96 5.91 13.97
N ARG A 76 5.17 5.42 14.28
CA ARG A 76 5.39 4.02 14.63
C ARG A 76 4.62 3.68 15.92
N LEU A 77 3.86 2.60 15.85
CA LEU A 77 3.20 2.02 17.01
C LEU A 77 4.24 1.44 17.99
N GLN A 78 4.43 2.09 19.13
CA GLN A 78 5.47 1.78 20.13
C GLN A 78 5.14 0.53 21.01
N SER A 79 4.29 -0.40 20.56
CA SER A 79 3.37 -1.14 21.43
C SER A 79 3.95 -2.02 22.56
N VAL A 80 3.28 -1.95 23.71
CA VAL A 80 2.90 -3.13 24.53
C VAL A 80 1.37 -3.32 24.65
N ASP A 81 0.53 -2.38 24.18
CA ASP A 81 -0.91 -2.33 24.51
C ASP A 81 -1.88 -2.64 23.35
N LEU A 82 -1.41 -3.08 22.16
CA LEU A 82 -2.31 -3.44 21.05
C LEU A 82 -3.00 -4.77 21.33
N LEU A 83 -4.31 -4.74 21.58
CA LEU A 83 -5.11 -5.96 21.78
C LEU A 83 -5.38 -6.74 20.48
N GLY A 84 -5.47 -6.03 19.35
CA GLY A 84 -5.69 -6.65 18.05
C GLY A 84 -6.00 -5.62 16.96
N TYR A 85 -5.89 -6.06 15.71
CA TYR A 85 -6.23 -5.29 14.51
C TYR A 85 -7.38 -5.99 13.77
N CYS A 86 -8.36 -5.23 13.32
CA CYS A 86 -9.51 -5.73 12.58
C CYS A 86 -9.75 -4.83 11.38
N GLU A 87 -9.83 -5.44 10.20
CA GLU A 87 -10.14 -4.79 8.95
C GLU A 87 -11.40 -5.41 8.35
N VAL A 88 -12.28 -4.55 7.84
CA VAL A 88 -13.44 -4.98 7.07
C VAL A 88 -13.21 -4.59 5.63
N HIS A 89 -13.23 -5.56 4.74
CA HIS A 89 -12.97 -5.38 3.33
C HIS A 89 -14.01 -6.10 2.49
N ILE A 90 -14.27 -5.59 1.28
CA ILE A 90 -15.04 -6.32 0.27
C ILE A 90 -14.23 -7.51 -0.24
N GLU A 91 -14.89 -8.55 -0.74
CA GLU A 91 -14.19 -9.77 -1.18
C GLU A 91 -13.23 -9.54 -2.35
N GLN A 92 -13.56 -8.61 -3.26
CA GLN A 92 -12.90 -8.42 -4.57
C GLN A 92 -12.87 -9.69 -5.45
N GLY A 93 -13.63 -10.72 -5.07
CA GLY A 93 -13.76 -11.99 -5.76
C GLY A 93 -15.21 -12.48 -5.80
N PRO A 94 -15.46 -13.63 -6.45
CA PRO A 94 -16.81 -14.13 -6.71
C PRO A 94 -17.32 -15.20 -5.71
N VAL A 95 -16.55 -15.55 -4.67
CA VAL A 95 -16.78 -16.74 -3.83
C VAL A 95 -18.00 -16.58 -2.93
N LEU A 96 -18.17 -15.45 -2.25
CA LEU A 96 -19.31 -15.19 -1.37
C LEU A 96 -20.61 -15.11 -2.19
N GLU A 97 -20.58 -14.41 -3.33
CA GLU A 97 -21.72 -14.33 -4.25
C GLU A 97 -22.12 -15.72 -4.74
N ALA A 98 -21.17 -16.50 -5.27
CA ALA A 98 -21.44 -17.84 -5.78
C ALA A 98 -21.98 -18.80 -4.71
N ARG A 99 -21.64 -18.57 -3.44
CA ARG A 99 -22.14 -19.35 -2.30
C ARG A 99 -23.41 -18.78 -1.66
N GLY A 100 -23.88 -17.62 -2.10
CA GLY A 100 -25.01 -16.91 -1.49
C GLY A 100 -24.75 -16.52 -0.03
N LEU A 101 -23.50 -16.21 0.33
CA LEU A 101 -23.10 -15.86 1.69
C LEU A 101 -22.85 -14.36 1.82
N PRO A 102 -23.27 -13.72 2.92
CA PRO A 102 -23.12 -12.27 3.09
C PRO A 102 -21.76 -11.86 3.68
N VAL A 103 -21.04 -12.77 4.35
CA VAL A 103 -19.80 -12.48 5.09
C VAL A 103 -18.88 -13.70 5.04
N GLY A 104 -17.57 -13.45 4.94
CA GLY A 104 -16.51 -14.44 5.11
C GLY A 104 -15.55 -14.05 6.24
N ILE A 105 -14.97 -15.04 6.92
CA ILE A 105 -13.90 -14.84 7.89
C ILE A 105 -12.58 -15.16 7.16
N VAL A 106 -11.75 -14.15 6.94
CA VAL A 106 -10.45 -14.30 6.27
C VAL A 106 -9.49 -15.02 7.21
N SER A 107 -8.92 -16.14 6.77
CA SER A 107 -7.96 -16.93 7.54
C SER A 107 -6.50 -16.76 7.11
N ALA A 108 -6.28 -16.32 5.86
CA ALA A 108 -4.96 -16.13 5.27
C ALA A 108 -5.03 -15.18 4.06
N ILE A 109 -3.88 -14.60 3.72
CA ILE A 109 -3.68 -13.75 2.55
C ILE A 109 -2.60 -14.41 1.67
N ALA A 110 -2.78 -14.38 0.35
CA ALA A 110 -1.77 -14.90 -0.57
C ALA A 110 -0.50 -14.01 -0.56
N GLY A 111 0.68 -14.64 -0.63
CA GLY A 111 1.92 -13.89 -0.83
C GLY A 111 1.97 -13.25 -2.23
N GLN A 112 2.45 -12.01 -2.31
CA GLN A 112 2.61 -11.27 -3.57
C GLN A 112 4.09 -10.96 -3.80
N SER A 113 4.54 -11.06 -5.06
CA SER A 113 5.86 -10.58 -5.51
C SER A 113 5.68 -9.81 -6.81
N ARG A 114 6.38 -8.68 -6.92
CA ARG A 114 6.35 -7.80 -8.10
C ARG A 114 7.76 -7.72 -8.67
N PHE A 115 7.88 -7.81 -9.99
CA PHE A 115 9.15 -7.76 -10.70
C PHE A 115 9.05 -6.76 -11.83
N GLU A 116 10.07 -5.92 -11.95
CA GLU A 116 10.30 -5.13 -13.16
C GLU A 116 11.33 -5.88 -14.01
N ILE A 117 10.99 -6.11 -15.28
CA ILE A 117 11.88 -6.79 -16.24
C ILE A 117 12.19 -5.80 -17.35
N VAL A 118 13.45 -5.43 -17.47
CA VAL A 118 13.95 -4.51 -18.50
C VAL A 118 14.65 -5.31 -19.58
N PHE A 119 14.17 -5.18 -20.81
CA PHE A 119 14.81 -5.72 -22.00
C PHE A 119 15.61 -4.60 -22.67
N SER A 120 16.87 -4.87 -23.02
CA SER A 120 17.76 -3.90 -23.64
C SER A 120 18.24 -4.42 -24.98
N GLY A 121 17.86 -3.71 -26.04
CA GLY A 121 18.23 -4.01 -27.42
C GLY A 121 19.15 -2.96 -28.02
N GLU A 122 19.27 -2.98 -29.35
CA GLU A 122 19.98 -1.98 -30.12
C GLU A 122 19.03 -1.34 -31.14
N ALA A 123 18.83 -0.02 -31.05
CA ALA A 123 17.98 0.70 -31.97
C ALA A 123 18.60 0.71 -33.38
N GLY A 124 17.82 0.28 -34.37
CA GLY A 124 18.24 0.19 -35.75
C GLY A 124 17.13 0.60 -36.72
N HIS A 125 17.50 0.99 -37.94
CA HIS A 125 16.50 1.34 -38.95
C HIS A 125 15.70 0.10 -39.38
N ALA A 126 14.38 0.16 -39.19
CA ALA A 126 13.47 -0.98 -39.31
C ALA A 126 13.47 -1.66 -40.69
N GLY A 127 13.84 -0.94 -41.76
CA GLY A 127 13.89 -1.49 -43.12
C GLY A 127 15.27 -1.91 -43.62
N THR A 128 16.36 -1.51 -42.94
CA THR A 128 17.72 -1.67 -43.50
C THR A 128 18.66 -2.49 -42.63
N VAL A 129 18.33 -2.73 -41.35
CA VAL A 129 19.09 -3.65 -40.51
C VAL A 129 18.68 -5.10 -40.87
N PRO A 130 19.61 -5.90 -41.42
CA PRO A 130 19.36 -7.32 -41.71
C PRO A 130 18.99 -8.09 -40.44
N MET A 131 18.16 -9.11 -40.56
CA MET A 131 17.63 -9.87 -39.42
C MET A 131 18.73 -10.47 -38.53
N ASP A 132 19.83 -10.96 -39.12
CA ASP A 132 20.98 -11.55 -38.42
C ASP A 132 21.83 -10.52 -37.65
N ARG A 133 21.55 -9.23 -37.83
CA ARG A 133 22.23 -8.12 -37.16
C ARG A 133 21.32 -7.33 -36.23
N ARG A 134 20.06 -7.72 -36.07
CA ARG A 134 19.14 -7.08 -35.12
C ARG A 134 19.45 -7.54 -33.70
N ARG A 135 19.19 -6.65 -32.76
CA ARG A 135 19.16 -6.93 -31.33
C ARG A 135 17.88 -6.34 -30.78
N ASP A 136 16.76 -6.94 -31.18
CA ASP A 136 15.43 -6.57 -30.71
C ASP A 136 15.23 -7.14 -29.30
N ALA A 137 14.70 -6.33 -28.38
CA ALA A 137 14.50 -6.68 -26.98
C ALA A 137 13.14 -6.15 -26.50
#